data_AF-A0A937SJH1-F1
#
_entry.id   AF-A0A937SJH1-F1
#
_cell.length_a   1.000
_cell.length_b   1.000
_cell.length_c   1.000
_cell.angle_alpha   90.00
_cell.angle_beta   90.00
_cell.angle_gamma   90.00
#
_symmetry.space_group_name_H-M   'P 1'
#
loop_
_entity.id
_entity.type
_entity.pdbx_description
1 polymer ?
#
loop_
_entity_poly.entity_id
_entity_poly.type
_entity_poly.pdbx_seq_one_letter_code
_entity_poly.pdbx_strand_id
1 'polypeptide(L)'
;MFLINHLKFLWNGGLPPASTDPVRLRERRTLSTTIFFVLPVAIGLIISNYYTGGERDNVYIAIATVVVFLGLYLQAYFNQQLLASQIPLAAYWVVTCLAMTSVGVWANTWAWLLCLPAIGFLVAGRIAGVVWTVICILMLWVFAYMQYGGYEFPFSGPMEGERALTLAFEASLVVLMLSSAAFVFRNAQTTAEKN
;
A
#
# COMPACT_ATOMS: atom_id res chain seq x y z
N MET A 1 22.39 21.60 9.19
CA MET A 1 21.35 22.45 8.58
C MET A 1 20.89 21.94 7.21
N PHE A 2 21.81 21.53 6.33
CA PHE A 2 21.50 20.96 5.01
C PHE A 2 20.48 19.79 5.03
N LEU A 3 20.72 18.76 5.85
CA LEU A 3 19.86 17.57 5.92
C LEU A 3 18.40 17.90 6.30
N ILE A 4 18.21 18.79 7.28
CA ILE A 4 16.87 19.22 7.73
C ILE A 4 16.14 19.95 6.60
N ASN A 5 16.85 20.81 5.88
CA ASN A 5 16.27 21.54 4.74
C ASN A 5 15.91 20.59 3.59
N HIS A 6 16.75 19.59 3.33
CA HIS A 6 16.50 18.55 2.33
C HIS A 6 15.27 17.71 2.70
N LEU A 7 15.15 17.26 3.95
CA LEU A 7 13.98 16.51 4.43
C LEU A 7 12.70 17.35 4.33
N LYS A 8 12.76 18.63 4.69
CA LYS A 8 11.61 19.55 4.51
C LYS A 8 11.24 19.71 3.05
N PHE A 9 12.22 19.82 2.15
CA PHE A 9 11.98 19.90 0.71
C PHE A 9 11.27 18.65 0.18
N LEU A 10 11.75 17.46 0.52
CA LEU A 10 11.12 16.19 0.14
C LEU A 10 9.72 16.04 0.77
N TRP A 11 9.56 16.43 2.04
CA TRP A 11 8.27 16.36 2.74
C TRP A 11 7.21 17.28 2.11
N ASN A 12 7.61 18.47 1.64
CA ASN A 12 6.72 19.37 0.90
C ASN A 12 6.53 18.94 -0.57
N GLY A 13 7.12 17.83 -1.00
CA GLY A 13 7.06 17.36 -2.39
C GLY A 13 7.65 18.35 -3.38
N GLY A 14 8.71 19.06 -2.98
CA GLY A 14 9.41 20.05 -3.80
C GLY A 14 8.75 21.42 -3.88
N LEU A 15 7.59 21.63 -3.23
CA LEU A 15 6.84 22.88 -3.33
C LEU A 15 7.26 23.89 -2.24
N PRO A 16 7.32 25.20 -2.56
CA PRO A 16 7.54 26.25 -1.58
C PRO A 16 6.28 26.48 -0.72
N PRO A 17 6.31 26.24 0.61
CA PRO A 17 5.11 26.28 1.43
C PRO A 17 4.42 27.64 1.51
N ALA A 18 5.20 28.73 1.39
CA ALA A 18 4.69 30.09 1.57
C ALA A 18 3.88 30.62 0.38
N SER A 19 4.08 30.05 -0.82
CA SER A 19 3.47 30.53 -2.06
C SER A 19 2.62 29.49 -2.79
N THR A 20 2.56 28.27 -2.26
CA THR A 20 1.79 27.18 -2.87
C THR A 20 0.38 27.14 -2.31
N ASP A 21 -0.60 26.91 -3.18
CA ASP A 21 -1.97 26.58 -2.80
C ASP A 21 -2.03 25.51 -1.68
N PRO A 22 -2.74 25.76 -0.57
CA PRO A 22 -2.84 24.83 0.55
C PRO A 22 -3.33 23.43 0.17
N VAL A 23 -4.26 23.31 -0.78
CA VAL A 23 -4.81 22.02 -1.21
C VAL A 23 -3.71 21.21 -1.88
N ARG A 24 -3.03 21.78 -2.87
CA ARG A 24 -1.90 21.13 -3.56
C ARG A 24 -0.76 20.78 -2.62
N LEU A 25 -0.40 21.67 -1.70
CA LEU A 25 0.65 21.41 -0.71
C LEU A 25 0.27 20.24 0.22
N ARG A 26 -1.00 20.18 0.64
CA ARG A 26 -1.50 19.07 1.45
C ARG A 26 -1.38 17.74 0.71
N GLU A 27 -1.82 17.64 -0.54
CA GLU A 27 -1.75 16.37 -1.28
C GLU A 27 -0.31 15.85 -1.41
N ARG A 28 0.64 16.74 -1.68
CA ARG A 28 2.07 16.42 -1.70
C ARG A 28 2.55 15.88 -0.34
N ARG A 29 2.19 16.58 0.73
CA ARG A 29 2.55 16.17 2.10
C ARG A 29 1.88 14.87 2.51
N THR A 30 0.66 14.59 2.09
CA THR A 30 0.00 13.31 2.37
C THR A 30 0.81 12.16 1.78
N LEU A 31 1.20 12.26 0.50
CA LEU A 31 2.07 11.25 -0.13
C LEU A 31 3.42 11.14 0.59
N SER A 32 4.09 12.26 0.82
CA SER A 32 5.42 12.23 1.47
C SER A 32 5.35 11.66 2.88
N THR A 33 4.34 12.03 3.66
CA THR A 33 4.11 11.49 5.01
C THR A 33 3.86 9.98 4.95
N THR A 34 3.03 9.50 4.03
CA THR A 34 2.83 8.05 3.83
C THR A 34 4.17 7.34 3.54
N ILE A 35 5.01 7.90 2.68
CA ILE A 35 6.34 7.33 2.37
C ILE A 35 7.29 7.40 3.58
N PHE A 36 7.24 8.43 4.40
CA PHE A 36 8.05 8.48 5.62
C PHE A 36 7.62 7.43 6.65
N PHE A 37 6.31 7.16 6.77
CA PHE A 37 5.78 6.13 7.67
C PHE A 37 6.09 4.70 7.21
N VAL A 38 6.37 4.50 5.91
CA VAL A 38 6.79 3.21 5.37
C VAL A 38 8.05 2.68 6.05
N LEU A 39 9.01 3.54 6.38
CA LEU A 39 10.27 3.11 7.00
C LEU A 39 10.10 2.44 8.38
N PRO A 40 9.48 3.08 9.40
CA PRO A 40 9.29 2.43 10.69
C PRO A 40 8.39 1.19 10.60
N VAL A 41 7.40 1.20 9.70
CA VAL A 41 6.54 0.02 9.45
C VAL A 41 7.33 -1.14 8.86
N ALA A 42 8.17 -0.88 7.86
CA ALA A 42 9.03 -1.89 7.23
C ALA A 42 10.05 -2.47 8.22
N ILE A 43 10.64 -1.63 9.08
CA ILE A 43 11.53 -2.09 10.16
C ILE A 43 10.77 -3.01 11.12
N GLY A 44 9.58 -2.60 11.56
CA GLY A 44 8.74 -3.42 12.45
C GLY A 44 8.37 -4.76 11.82
N LEU A 45 8.06 -4.77 10.53
CA LEU A 45 7.80 -5.99 9.76
C LEU A 45 9.02 -6.91 9.66
N ILE A 46 10.18 -6.36 9.32
CA ILE A 46 11.42 -7.14 9.20
C ILE A 46 11.74 -7.80 10.55
N ILE A 47 11.60 -7.06 11.65
CA ILE A 47 11.76 -7.59 13.01
C ILE A 47 10.73 -8.69 13.28
N SER A 48 9.45 -8.44 13.00
CA SER A 48 8.38 -9.44 13.18
C SER A 48 8.67 -10.73 12.42
N ASN A 49 9.16 -10.63 11.18
CA ASN A 49 9.47 -11.77 10.33
C ASN A 49 10.59 -12.66 10.89
N TYR A 50 11.54 -12.10 11.65
CA TYR A 50 12.55 -12.90 12.38
C TYR A 50 11.94 -13.72 13.52
N TYR A 51 10.78 -13.32 14.07
CA TYR A 51 10.10 -14.06 15.13
C TYR A 51 9.02 -15.02 14.59
N THR A 52 8.59 -14.86 13.33
CA THR A 52 7.52 -15.66 12.72
C THR A 52 8.01 -16.61 11.62
N GLY A 53 9.32 -16.69 11.36
CA GLY A 53 9.89 -17.52 10.29
C GLY A 53 9.62 -17.01 8.87
N GLY A 54 9.43 -15.70 8.73
CA GLY A 54 9.15 -15.00 7.48
C GLY A 54 10.37 -14.28 6.89
N GLU A 55 11.60 -14.63 7.28
CA GLU A 55 12.80 -13.86 6.96
C GLU A 55 13.07 -13.74 5.45
N ARG A 56 12.60 -14.71 4.67
CA ARG A 56 12.68 -14.71 3.21
C ARG A 56 12.01 -13.49 2.57
N ASP A 57 10.98 -12.94 3.21
CA ASP A 57 10.25 -11.78 2.69
C ASP A 57 11.00 -10.46 2.98
N ASN A 58 11.96 -10.47 3.90
CA ASN A 58 12.68 -9.27 4.33
C ASN A 58 13.47 -8.61 3.21
N VAL A 59 14.05 -9.40 2.29
CA VAL A 59 14.78 -8.86 1.13
C VAL A 59 13.83 -8.07 0.22
N TYR A 60 12.63 -8.58 -0.02
CA TYR A 60 11.63 -7.92 -0.86
C TYR A 60 11.07 -6.67 -0.17
N ILE A 61 10.82 -6.72 1.14
CA ILE A 61 10.40 -5.56 1.94
C ILE A 61 11.47 -4.46 1.92
N ALA A 62 12.75 -4.82 2.07
CA ALA A 62 13.85 -3.87 2.03
C ALA A 62 13.98 -3.19 0.66
N ILE A 63 13.95 -3.97 -0.44
CA ILE A 63 13.99 -3.46 -1.80
C ILE A 63 12.79 -2.53 -2.06
N ALA A 64 11.58 -2.96 -1.71
CA ALA A 64 10.38 -2.15 -1.88
C ALA A 64 10.45 -0.84 -1.11
N THR A 65 11.00 -0.87 0.13
CA THR A 65 11.21 0.34 0.94
C THR A 65 12.13 1.33 0.21
N VAL A 66 13.24 0.87 -0.36
CA VAL A 66 14.14 1.73 -1.14
C VAL A 66 13.41 2.32 -2.36
N VAL A 67 12.69 1.50 -3.10
CA VAL A 67 11.91 1.93 -4.29
C VAL A 67 10.85 2.97 -3.91
N VAL A 68 10.13 2.78 -2.81
CA VAL A 68 9.14 3.73 -2.29
C VAL A 68 9.77 5.10 -1.99
N PHE A 69 10.97 5.11 -1.41
CA PHE A 69 11.69 6.36 -1.12
C PHE A 69 12.12 7.11 -2.39
N LEU A 70 12.38 6.42 -3.51
CA LEU A 70 12.59 7.08 -4.80
C LEU A 70 11.36 7.88 -5.25
N GLY A 71 10.17 7.47 -4.82
CA GLY A 71 8.92 8.22 -5.05
C GLY A 71 8.96 9.64 -4.48
N LEU A 72 9.63 9.88 -3.36
CA LEU A 72 9.82 11.24 -2.81
C LEU A 72 10.57 12.14 -3.79
N TYR A 73 11.65 11.61 -4.38
CA TYR A 73 12.49 12.34 -5.34
C TYR A 73 11.75 12.56 -6.66
N LEU A 74 11.00 11.55 -7.13
CA LEU A 74 10.18 11.66 -8.32
C LEU A 74 9.15 12.79 -8.18
N GLN A 75 8.46 12.85 -7.04
CA GLN A 75 7.51 13.93 -6.79
C GLN A 75 8.21 15.30 -6.65
N ALA A 76 9.32 15.37 -5.90
CA ALA A 76 9.94 16.64 -5.52
C ALA A 76 10.76 17.30 -6.64
N TYR A 77 11.48 16.51 -7.43
CA TYR A 77 12.36 17.04 -8.49
C TYR A 77 11.70 17.04 -9.87
N PHE A 78 10.84 16.06 -10.16
CA PHE A 78 10.22 15.92 -11.49
C PHE A 78 8.75 16.35 -11.50
N ASN A 79 8.20 16.79 -10.35
CA ASN A 79 6.81 17.24 -10.22
C ASN A 79 5.76 16.17 -10.60
N GLN A 80 6.14 14.89 -10.69
CA GLN A 80 5.24 13.79 -11.11
C GLN A 80 4.51 13.13 -9.93
N GLN A 81 3.54 13.84 -9.35
CA GLN A 81 2.79 13.37 -8.16
C GLN A 81 2.09 12.04 -8.38
N LEU A 82 1.35 11.94 -9.50
CA LEU A 82 0.50 10.78 -9.75
C LEU A 82 1.36 9.52 -9.91
N LEU A 83 2.44 9.59 -10.67
CA LEU A 83 3.37 8.46 -10.81
C LEU A 83 4.03 8.12 -9.46
N ALA A 84 4.51 9.13 -8.74
CA ALA A 84 5.09 8.95 -7.40
C ALA A 84 4.11 8.29 -6.42
N SER A 85 2.80 8.55 -6.54
CA SER A 85 1.77 7.95 -5.70
C SER A 85 1.48 6.48 -6.03
N GLN A 86 1.73 6.03 -7.27
CA GLN A 86 1.55 4.63 -7.66
C GLN A 86 2.71 3.75 -7.20
N ILE A 87 3.93 4.30 -7.11
CA ILE A 87 5.14 3.57 -6.71
C ILE A 87 4.94 2.82 -5.38
N PRO A 88 4.52 3.46 -4.27
CA PRO A 88 4.32 2.74 -3.02
C PRO A 88 3.24 1.67 -3.13
N LEU A 89 2.12 1.97 -3.79
CA LEU A 89 1.01 1.03 -3.93
C LEU A 89 1.45 -0.23 -4.70
N ALA A 90 2.13 -0.04 -5.82
CA ALA A 90 2.64 -1.13 -6.65
C ALA A 90 3.78 -1.90 -5.97
N ALA A 91 4.73 -1.22 -5.34
CA ALA A 91 5.84 -1.88 -4.66
C ALA A 91 5.34 -2.81 -3.54
N TYR A 92 4.42 -2.32 -2.70
CA TYR A 92 3.85 -3.15 -1.63
C TYR A 92 2.97 -4.26 -2.17
N TRP A 93 2.15 -3.99 -3.19
CA TRP A 93 1.35 -5.03 -3.84
C TRP A 93 2.23 -6.16 -4.41
N VAL A 94 3.34 -5.82 -5.08
CA VAL A 94 4.31 -6.82 -5.58
C VAL A 94 4.93 -7.62 -4.44
N VAL A 95 5.31 -6.98 -3.32
CA VAL A 95 5.82 -7.70 -2.14
C VAL A 95 4.77 -8.67 -1.61
N THR A 96 3.52 -8.25 -1.50
CA THR A 96 2.43 -9.14 -1.07
C THR A 96 2.22 -10.29 -2.06
N CYS A 97 2.33 -10.05 -3.37
CA CYS A 97 2.25 -11.10 -4.39
C CYS A 97 3.34 -12.15 -4.18
N LEU A 98 4.59 -11.71 -4.07
CA LEU A 98 5.73 -12.60 -3.83
C LEU A 98 5.56 -13.39 -2.54
N ALA A 99 5.17 -12.73 -1.45
CA ALA A 99 4.92 -13.41 -0.19
C ALA A 99 3.81 -14.48 -0.34
N MET A 100 2.69 -14.14 -0.96
CA MET A 100 1.56 -15.06 -1.18
C MET A 100 1.89 -16.23 -2.13
N THR A 101 2.86 -16.10 -3.05
CA THR A 101 3.38 -17.27 -3.79
C THR A 101 4.10 -18.29 -2.92
N SER A 102 4.48 -17.92 -1.69
CA SER A 102 5.16 -18.80 -0.76
C SER A 102 4.25 -19.40 0.31
N VAL A 103 3.20 -18.68 0.73
CA VAL A 103 2.32 -19.05 1.87
C VAL A 103 0.83 -19.18 1.52
N GLY A 104 0.44 -18.79 0.31
CA GLY A 104 -0.96 -18.70 -0.09
C GLY A 104 -1.74 -17.66 0.72
N VAL A 105 -3.03 -17.94 0.92
CA VAL A 105 -3.97 -17.07 1.65
C VAL A 105 -3.97 -17.37 3.16
N TRP A 106 -3.28 -18.43 3.58
CA TRP A 106 -3.25 -18.84 4.99
C TRP A 106 -2.45 -17.88 5.88
N ALA A 107 -1.33 -17.36 5.39
CA ALA A 107 -0.55 -16.41 6.20
C ALA A 107 -1.21 -15.04 6.25
N ASN A 108 -0.98 -14.30 7.34
CA ASN A 108 -1.53 -12.97 7.55
C ASN A 108 -1.04 -11.90 6.55
N THR A 109 -0.19 -12.26 5.58
CA THR A 109 0.36 -11.34 4.58
C THR A 109 -0.71 -10.72 3.68
N TRP A 110 -1.83 -11.42 3.46
CA TRP A 110 -2.97 -10.85 2.73
C TRP A 110 -3.61 -9.65 3.43
N ALA A 111 -3.43 -9.48 4.75
CA ALA A 111 -4.00 -8.36 5.50
C ALA A 111 -3.50 -7.00 5.01
N TRP A 112 -2.33 -6.95 4.36
CA TRP A 112 -1.79 -5.75 3.71
C TRP A 112 -2.66 -5.28 2.54
N LEU A 113 -3.39 -6.17 1.90
CA LEU A 113 -4.34 -5.84 0.83
C LEU A 113 -5.54 -5.03 1.35
N LEU A 114 -5.80 -5.05 2.67
CA LEU A 114 -6.90 -4.31 3.28
C LEU A 114 -6.65 -2.80 3.30
N CYS A 115 -5.40 -2.37 3.50
CA CYS A 115 -5.05 -0.96 3.66
C CYS A 115 -4.60 -0.29 2.35
N LEU A 116 -4.10 -1.06 1.37
CA LEU A 116 -3.61 -0.54 0.09
C LEU A 116 -4.63 0.33 -0.66
N PRO A 117 -5.90 -0.11 -0.85
CA PRO A 117 -6.90 0.71 -1.53
C PRO A 117 -7.19 2.02 -0.80
N ALA A 118 -7.29 1.97 0.54
CA ALA A 118 -7.53 3.14 1.37
C ALA A 118 -6.40 4.17 1.23
N ILE A 119 -5.15 3.73 1.20
CA ILE A 119 -4.00 4.59 0.90
C ILE A 119 -4.15 5.17 -0.51
N GLY A 120 -4.51 4.35 -1.51
CA GLY A 120 -4.74 4.79 -2.88
C GLY A 120 -5.76 5.93 -2.99
N PHE A 121 -6.88 5.86 -2.26
CA PHE A 121 -7.87 6.93 -2.19
C PHE A 121 -7.28 8.26 -1.70
N LEU A 122 -6.40 8.19 -0.70
CA LEU A 122 -5.81 9.36 -0.03
C LEU A 122 -4.68 9.98 -0.85
N VAL A 123 -3.81 9.18 -1.45
CA VAL A 123 -2.57 9.68 -2.10
C VAL A 123 -2.67 9.86 -3.61
N ALA A 124 -3.53 9.08 -4.27
CA ALA A 124 -3.64 9.05 -5.74
C ALA A 124 -5.04 9.46 -6.24
N GLY A 125 -6.02 9.56 -5.34
CA GLY A 125 -7.37 10.03 -5.64
C GLY A 125 -8.40 8.91 -5.85
N ARG A 126 -9.63 9.32 -6.15
CA ARG A 126 -10.81 8.43 -6.15
C ARG A 126 -10.69 7.27 -7.14
N ILE A 127 -10.32 7.57 -8.39
CA ILE A 127 -10.23 6.54 -9.44
C ILE A 127 -9.14 5.53 -9.08
N ALA A 128 -7.96 5.99 -8.65
CA ALA A 128 -6.87 5.11 -8.25
C ALA A 128 -7.28 4.20 -7.09
N GLY A 129 -7.94 4.73 -6.05
CA GLY A 129 -8.45 3.92 -4.94
C GLY A 129 -9.41 2.82 -5.38
N VAL A 130 -10.35 3.11 -6.30
CA VAL A 130 -11.27 2.12 -6.87
C VAL A 130 -10.51 1.05 -7.66
N VAL A 131 -9.57 1.45 -8.51
CA VAL A 131 -8.74 0.52 -9.30
C VAL A 131 -7.95 -0.41 -8.37
N TRP A 132 -7.31 0.14 -7.33
CA TRP A 132 -6.56 -0.65 -6.34
C TRP A 132 -7.47 -1.56 -5.51
N THR A 133 -8.71 -1.16 -5.23
CA THR A 133 -9.71 -2.02 -4.59
C THR A 133 -9.94 -3.28 -5.42
N VAL A 134 -10.18 -3.12 -6.73
CA VAL A 134 -10.41 -4.24 -7.64
C VAL A 134 -9.16 -5.12 -7.75
N ILE A 135 -7.97 -4.53 -7.91
CA ILE A 135 -6.70 -5.27 -7.98
C ILE A 135 -6.48 -6.12 -6.72
N CYS A 136 -6.69 -5.56 -5.53
CA CYS A 136 -6.51 -6.26 -4.26
C CYS A 136 -7.50 -7.42 -4.09
N ILE A 137 -8.78 -7.21 -4.43
CA ILE A 137 -9.80 -8.26 -4.37
C ILE A 137 -9.46 -9.38 -5.36
N LEU A 138 -9.15 -9.05 -6.62
CA LEU A 138 -8.80 -10.05 -7.63
C LEU A 138 -7.61 -10.91 -7.17
N MET A 139 -6.59 -10.28 -6.63
CA MET A 139 -5.43 -10.99 -6.09
C MET A 139 -5.82 -12.00 -4.99
N LEU A 140 -6.63 -11.58 -4.00
CA LEU A 140 -7.13 -12.48 -2.95
C LEU A 140 -7.81 -13.72 -3.55
N TRP A 141 -8.72 -13.50 -4.50
CA TRP A 141 -9.47 -14.57 -5.14
C TRP A 141 -8.62 -15.49 -6.01
N VAL A 142 -7.62 -14.95 -6.71
CA VAL A 142 -6.68 -15.78 -7.50
C VAL A 142 -5.95 -16.76 -6.58
N PHE A 143 -5.34 -16.29 -5.49
CA PHE A 143 -4.61 -17.17 -4.57
C PHE A 143 -5.54 -18.14 -3.83
N ALA A 144 -6.75 -17.70 -3.46
CA ALA A 144 -7.74 -18.56 -2.82
C ALA A 144 -8.20 -19.68 -3.74
N TYR A 145 -8.45 -19.37 -5.02
CA TYR A 145 -8.86 -20.37 -6.00
C TYR A 145 -7.75 -21.35 -6.32
N MET A 146 -6.49 -20.90 -6.40
CA MET A 146 -5.34 -21.79 -6.53
C MET A 146 -5.28 -22.79 -5.36
N GLN A 147 -5.45 -22.30 -4.12
CA GLN A 147 -5.42 -23.14 -2.93
C GLN A 147 -6.61 -24.11 -2.86
N TYR A 148 -7.81 -23.64 -3.24
CA TYR A 148 -9.00 -24.48 -3.37
C TYR A 148 -8.81 -25.60 -4.41
N GLY A 149 -8.16 -25.29 -5.53
CA GLY A 149 -7.83 -26.25 -6.59
C GLY A 149 -6.74 -27.26 -6.22
N GLY A 150 -6.19 -27.22 -5.00
CA GLY A 150 -5.18 -28.14 -4.52
C GLY A 150 -3.74 -27.74 -4.83
N TYR A 151 -3.48 -26.48 -5.24
CA TYR A 151 -2.12 -25.98 -5.34
C TYR A 151 -1.51 -25.83 -3.94
N GLU A 152 -0.41 -26.55 -3.69
CA GLU A 152 0.31 -26.50 -2.44
C GLU A 152 1.36 -25.38 -2.47
N PHE A 153 1.24 -24.42 -1.56
CA PHE A 153 2.26 -23.40 -1.39
C PHE A 153 3.39 -23.95 -0.51
N PRO A 154 4.66 -23.66 -0.83
CA PRO A 154 5.81 -24.29 -0.16
C PRO A 154 5.83 -24.16 1.36
N PHE A 155 5.23 -23.09 1.89
CA PHE A 155 5.16 -22.79 3.32
C PHE A 155 3.73 -22.54 3.80
N SER A 156 2.69 -22.98 3.06
CA SER A 156 1.33 -22.94 3.59
C SER A 156 1.14 -24.00 4.67
N GLY A 157 0.47 -23.62 5.77
CA GLY A 157 -0.03 -24.60 6.73
C GLY A 157 -1.17 -25.46 6.15
N PRO A 158 -1.61 -26.51 6.85
CA PRO A 158 -2.72 -27.36 6.41
C PRO A 158 -4.03 -26.56 6.50
N MET A 159 -4.40 -25.90 5.40
CA MET A 159 -5.70 -25.25 5.26
C MET A 159 -6.55 -26.06 4.29
N GLU A 160 -7.75 -26.46 4.73
CA GLU A 160 -8.76 -27.06 3.88
C GLU A 160 -9.13 -26.07 2.77
N GLY A 161 -9.25 -26.54 1.52
CA GLY A 161 -9.48 -25.68 0.36
C GLY A 161 -10.71 -24.77 0.50
N GLU A 162 -11.77 -25.24 1.15
CA GLU A 162 -12.99 -24.45 1.40
C GLU A 162 -12.73 -23.24 2.33
N ARG A 163 -11.82 -23.37 3.30
CA ARG A 163 -11.46 -22.26 4.20
C ARG A 163 -10.74 -21.13 3.46
N ALA A 164 -10.03 -21.44 2.36
CA ALA A 164 -9.39 -20.42 1.53
C ALA A 164 -10.43 -19.49 0.89
N LEU A 165 -11.53 -20.06 0.39
CA LEU A 165 -12.61 -19.31 -0.25
C LEU A 165 -13.38 -18.48 0.78
N THR A 166 -13.68 -19.04 1.95
CA THR A 166 -14.31 -18.30 3.05
C THR A 166 -13.48 -17.10 3.48
N LEU A 167 -12.16 -17.27 3.66
CA LEU A 167 -11.28 -16.17 4.02
C LEU A 167 -11.22 -15.10 2.94
N ALA A 168 -11.13 -15.48 1.66
CA ALA A 168 -11.15 -14.52 0.55
C ALA A 168 -12.46 -13.73 0.49
N PHE A 169 -13.59 -14.38 0.79
CA PHE A 169 -14.89 -13.73 0.87
C PHE A 169 -14.94 -12.71 2.03
N GLU A 170 -14.57 -13.13 3.24
CA GLU A 170 -14.53 -12.25 4.42
C GLU A 170 -13.58 -11.07 4.23
N ALA A 171 -12.36 -11.32 3.75
CA ALA A 171 -11.39 -10.28 3.45
C ALA A 171 -11.91 -9.32 2.37
N SER A 172 -12.60 -9.81 1.33
CA SER A 172 -13.22 -8.96 0.31
C SER A 172 -14.27 -8.03 0.91
N LEU A 173 -15.10 -8.50 1.84
CA LEU A 173 -16.07 -7.65 2.53
C LEU A 173 -15.39 -6.54 3.33
N VAL A 174 -14.29 -6.86 4.03
CA VAL A 174 -13.51 -5.87 4.77
C VAL A 174 -12.87 -4.85 3.82
N VAL A 175 -12.28 -5.29 2.70
CA VAL A 175 -11.74 -4.39 1.66
C VAL A 175 -12.81 -3.46 1.13
N LEU A 176 -14.00 -3.99 0.82
CA LEU A 176 -15.13 -3.19 0.31
C LEU A 176 -15.60 -2.17 1.34
N MET A 177 -15.70 -2.55 2.62
CA MET A 177 -16.10 -1.65 3.70
C MET A 177 -15.10 -0.49 3.86
N LEU A 178 -13.80 -0.79 3.95
CA LEU A 178 -12.74 0.22 4.09
C LEU A 178 -12.65 1.13 2.86
N SER A 179 -12.78 0.54 1.66
CA SER A 179 -12.74 1.29 0.40
C SER A 179 -13.94 2.21 0.24
N SER A 180 -15.14 1.76 0.66
CA SER A 180 -16.35 2.58 0.64
C SER A 180 -16.23 3.76 1.60
N ALA A 181 -15.73 3.53 2.82
CA ALA A 181 -15.50 4.60 3.79
C ALA A 181 -14.47 5.62 3.27
N ALA A 182 -13.36 5.15 2.72
CA ALA A 182 -12.32 6.01 2.13
C ALA A 182 -12.85 6.79 0.91
N PHE A 183 -13.67 6.18 0.07
CA PHE A 183 -14.31 6.82 -1.08
C PHE A 183 -15.23 7.97 -0.64
N VAL A 184 -16.13 7.70 0.32
CA VAL A 184 -17.07 8.71 0.85
C VAL A 184 -16.30 9.86 1.48
N PHE A 185 -15.30 9.56 2.31
CA PHE A 185 -14.45 10.57 2.94
C PHE A 185 -13.75 11.45 1.90
N ARG A 186 -13.08 10.84 0.91
CA ARG A 186 -12.37 11.58 -0.14
C ARG A 186 -13.33 12.41 -0.98
N ASN A 187 -14.53 11.91 -1.26
CA ASN A 187 -15.55 12.64 -1.99
C ASN A 187 -16.03 13.89 -1.24
N ALA A 188 -16.35 13.74 0.05
CA ALA A 188 -16.75 14.85 0.92
C ALA A 188 -15.64 15.90 1.03
N GLN A 189 -14.39 15.47 1.23
CA GLN A 189 -13.22 16.34 1.26
C GLN A 189 -13.09 17.15 -0.03
N THR A 190 -13.11 16.49 -1.20
CA THR A 190 -13.00 17.20 -2.49
C THR A 190 -14.15 18.15 -2.78
N THR A 191 -15.32 17.93 -2.16
CA THR A 191 -16.48 18.83 -2.31
C THR A 191 -16.30 20.06 -1.42
N ALA A 192 -15.87 19.87 -0.18
CA ALA A 192 -15.61 20.97 0.76
C ALA A 192 -14.48 21.90 0.29
N GLU A 193 -13.49 21.38 -0.43
CA GLU A 193 -12.36 22.18 -0.95
C GLU A 193 -12.66 22.98 -2.21
N LYS A 194 -13.79 22.68 -2.88
CA LYS A 194 -14.22 23.41 -4.07
C LYS A 194 -15.18 24.56 -3.76
N ASN A 195 -15.77 24.55 -2.57
CA ASN A 195 -16.70 25.56 -2.07
C ASN A 195 -15.95 26.61 -1.25
#